data_AF-A0A2S6QZA6-F1
#
_entry.id   AF-A0A2S6QZA6-F1
#
_cell.length_a   1.000
_cell.length_b   1.000
_cell.length_c   1.000
_cell.angle_alpha   90.00
_cell.angle_beta   90.00
_cell.angle_gamma   90.00
#
_symmetry.space_group_name_H-M   'P 1'
#
loop_
_entity.id
_entity.type
_entity.pdbx_description
1 polymer ?
#
loop_
_entity_poly.entity_id
_entity_poly.type
_entity_poly.pdbx_seq_one_letter_code
_entity_poly.pdbx_strand_id
1 'polypeptide(L)'
;MSGWEPGPNPFPEEKIERITDLTYVGELNFVRHAKVHLDKPPKSLWQLTGDFSATMTVHPKTGAAYALTITAPRGLYTDLSSVPKALWFVVGPIGNQLENSILHDYLYMAWTDHRDTAQREDWRFADKMFRVGLKKSGVGWLQRSLMFVAVHSCIGWGVFRTKPYSLEQRMNDWLPHLDPGHDRGS
;
A
#
# COMPACT_ATOMS: atom_id res chain seq x y z
N MET A 1 25.65 5.78 6.20
CA MET A 1 24.62 5.36 5.25
C MET A 1 24.08 4.05 5.78
N SER A 2 22.89 4.07 6.39
CA SER A 2 22.21 2.84 6.81
C SER A 2 22.07 1.94 5.57
N GLY A 3 22.51 0.68 5.66
CA GLY A 3 22.32 -0.28 4.59
C GLY A 3 20.83 -0.56 4.44
N TRP A 4 20.16 0.15 3.53
CA TRP A 4 18.80 -0.14 3.14
C TRP A 4 18.78 -1.49 2.44
N GLU A 5 18.20 -2.48 3.12
CA GLU A 5 17.97 -3.80 2.58
C GLU A 5 16.46 -3.92 2.33
N PRO A 6 16.00 -3.66 1.10
CA PRO A 6 14.61 -3.92 0.78
C PRO A 6 14.40 -5.42 1.00
N GLY A 7 13.38 -5.77 1.80
CA GLY A 7 13.08 -7.16 2.11
C GLY A 7 12.81 -8.02 0.87
N PRO A 8 12.31 -9.25 1.02
CA PRO A 8 11.99 -10.09 -0.13
C PRO A 8 11.01 -9.37 -1.08
N ASN A 9 11.24 -9.51 -2.39
CA ASN A 9 10.37 -8.93 -3.41
C ASN A 9 8.91 -9.40 -3.19
N PRO A 10 7.96 -8.48 -2.92
CA PRO A 10 6.58 -8.86 -2.63
C PRO A 10 5.76 -9.21 -3.88
N PHE A 11 6.30 -9.00 -5.08
CA PHE A 11 5.59 -9.24 -6.34
C PHE A 11 5.86 -10.64 -6.87
N PRO A 12 4.80 -11.36 -7.30
CA PRO A 12 4.96 -12.55 -8.12
C PRO A 12 5.70 -12.27 -9.42
N GLU A 13 6.57 -13.19 -9.84
CA GLU A 13 7.23 -13.11 -11.15
C GLU A 13 6.27 -13.48 -12.29
N GLU A 14 5.22 -14.24 -12.00
CA GLU A 14 4.30 -14.76 -12.99
C GLU A 14 3.04 -13.89 -13.13
N LYS A 15 2.34 -14.05 -14.26
CA LYS A 15 1.03 -13.42 -14.45
C LYS A 15 -0.01 -14.10 -13.57
N ILE A 16 -0.50 -13.38 -12.58
CA ILE A 16 -1.53 -13.90 -11.67
C ILE A 16 -2.91 -13.88 -12.31
N GLU A 17 -3.66 -14.97 -12.19
CA GLU A 17 -5.06 -15.07 -12.57
C GLU A 17 -5.96 -14.55 -11.44
N ARG A 18 -5.86 -15.14 -10.25
CA ARG A 18 -6.68 -14.79 -9.08
C ARG A 18 -5.91 -14.97 -7.76
N ILE A 19 -6.45 -14.38 -6.70
CA ILE A 19 -5.96 -14.49 -5.32
C ILE A 19 -7.11 -15.02 -4.46
N THR A 20 -6.84 -15.99 -3.58
CA THR A 20 -7.80 -16.55 -2.63
C THR A 20 -7.20 -16.61 -1.23
N ASP A 21 -8.02 -16.94 -0.23
CA ASP A 21 -7.60 -17.26 1.14
C ASP A 21 -6.79 -16.16 1.85
N LEU A 22 -6.94 -14.91 1.41
CA LEU A 22 -6.29 -13.75 2.01
C LEU A 22 -6.59 -13.69 3.51
N THR A 23 -5.54 -13.65 4.32
CA THR A 23 -5.61 -13.58 5.78
C THR A 23 -4.55 -12.62 6.29
N TYR A 24 -4.95 -11.71 7.18
CA TYR A 24 -4.04 -10.77 7.83
C TYR A 24 -3.33 -11.48 8.99
N VAL A 25 -2.04 -11.23 9.13
CA VAL A 25 -1.17 -11.85 10.12
C VAL A 25 -0.54 -10.73 10.95
N GLY A 26 -0.73 -10.81 12.26
CA GLY A 26 -0.28 -9.80 13.20
C GLY A 26 -1.33 -8.73 13.48
N GLU A 27 -1.05 -7.92 14.50
CA GLU A 27 -1.87 -6.77 14.84
C GLU A 27 -1.52 -5.58 13.97
N LEU A 28 -2.54 -4.89 13.47
CA LEU A 28 -2.35 -3.65 12.77
C LEU A 28 -2.10 -2.52 13.77
N ASN A 29 -0.83 -2.20 14.01
CA ASN A 29 -0.41 -1.13 14.89
C ASN A 29 0.11 0.05 14.06
N PHE A 30 -0.52 1.22 14.22
CA PHE A 30 -0.07 2.45 13.57
C PHE A 30 -0.30 3.68 14.45
N VAL A 31 0.51 4.70 14.22
CA VAL A 31 0.36 6.00 14.85
C VAL A 31 -0.10 6.99 13.80
N ARG A 32 -1.10 7.80 14.16
CA ARG A 32 -1.49 8.96 13.37
C ARG A 32 -0.57 10.11 13.71
N HIS A 33 0.20 10.56 12.74
CA HIS A 33 0.96 11.79 12.85
C HIS A 33 0.04 12.95 12.52
N ALA A 34 -0.42 13.64 13.55
CA ALA A 34 -1.32 14.77 13.44
C ALA A 34 -0.67 16.00 14.08
N LYS A 35 0.07 16.82 13.30
CA LYS A 35 0.41 18.23 13.59
C LYS A 35 1.18 18.87 12.41
N VAL A 36 0.70 19.92 11.73
CA VAL A 36 0.58 21.37 12.05
C VAL A 36 1.82 22.23 11.65
N HIS A 37 3.00 21.66 11.39
CA HIS A 37 4.21 22.46 11.06
C HIS A 37 4.91 22.10 9.73
N LEU A 38 4.16 21.55 8.77
CA LEU A 38 4.63 21.47 7.38
C LEU A 38 3.97 22.61 6.60
N ASP A 39 4.71 23.29 5.72
CA ASP A 39 4.13 24.30 4.81
C ASP A 39 2.98 23.72 3.96
N LYS A 40 3.01 22.39 3.72
CA LYS A 40 1.97 21.60 3.05
C LYS A 40 1.87 20.20 3.67
N PRO A 41 1.21 20.02 4.82
CA PRO A 41 1.10 18.70 5.42
C PRO A 41 0.19 17.83 4.55
N PRO A 42 0.51 16.53 4.34
CA PRO A 42 -0.50 15.60 3.85
C PRO A 42 -1.70 15.63 4.80
N LYS A 43 -2.93 15.61 4.26
CA LYS A 43 -4.16 15.72 5.07
C LYS A 43 -4.27 14.62 6.14
N SER A 44 -3.61 13.49 5.92
CA SER A 44 -3.43 12.38 6.86
C SER A 44 -2.09 11.71 6.59
N LEU A 45 -1.31 11.48 7.65
CA LEU A 45 -0.10 10.68 7.62
C LEU A 45 -0.18 9.66 8.75
N TRP A 46 -0.10 8.39 8.38
CA TRP A 46 -0.12 7.26 9.29
C TRP A 46 1.19 6.52 9.14
N GLN A 47 1.74 6.04 10.24
CA GLN A 47 2.97 5.26 10.24
C GLN A 47 2.72 3.92 10.89
N LEU A 48 3.10 2.83 10.23
CA LEU A 48 3.12 1.50 10.83
C LEU A 48 4.13 1.46 11.99
N THR A 49 3.70 1.08 13.18
CA THR A 49 4.58 0.92 14.36
C THR A 49 5.04 -0.51 14.56
N GLY A 50 4.48 -1.47 13.82
CA GLY A 50 4.97 -2.84 13.68
C GLY A 50 4.88 -3.30 12.23
N ASP A 51 5.55 -4.41 11.92
CA ASP A 51 5.37 -5.08 10.64
C ASP A 51 3.94 -5.58 10.52
N PHE A 52 3.36 -5.43 9.34
CA PHE A 52 2.00 -5.89 9.06
C PHE A 52 2.00 -6.79 7.84
N SER A 53 1.55 -8.04 8.03
CA SER A 53 1.64 -9.07 6.99
C SER A 53 0.28 -9.55 6.55
N ALA A 54 0.22 -10.04 5.30
CA ALA A 54 -0.90 -10.84 4.82
C ALA A 54 -0.40 -12.09 4.12
N THR A 55 -1.05 -13.20 4.40
CA THR A 55 -0.89 -14.48 3.71
C THR A 55 -2.04 -14.65 2.72
N MET A 56 -1.75 -15.25 1.56
CA MET A 56 -2.76 -15.51 0.54
C MET A 56 -2.35 -16.67 -0.36
N THR A 57 -3.33 -17.28 -1.01
CA THR A 57 -3.08 -18.24 -2.09
C THR A 57 -3.11 -17.52 -3.43
N VAL A 58 -2.02 -17.58 -4.17
CA VAL A 58 -1.87 -16.99 -5.49
C VAL A 58 -2.07 -18.06 -6.55
N HIS A 59 -2.95 -17.80 -7.52
CA HIS A 59 -3.21 -18.69 -8.65
C HIS A 59 -2.61 -18.06 -9.90
N PRO A 60 -1.42 -18.51 -10.36
CA PRO A 60 -0.83 -18.03 -11.60
C PRO A 60 -1.65 -18.51 -12.80
N LYS A 61 -1.56 -17.81 -13.93
CA LYS A 61 -2.19 -18.24 -15.20
C LYS A 61 -1.64 -19.57 -15.72
N THR A 62 -0.42 -19.88 -15.36
CA THR A 62 0.32 -21.08 -15.75
C THR A 62 1.07 -21.57 -14.52
N GLY A 63 0.89 -22.83 -14.15
CA GLY A 63 1.51 -23.42 -12.97
C GLY A 63 0.51 -23.74 -11.86
N ALA A 64 1.03 -24.25 -10.74
CA ALA A 64 0.24 -24.58 -9.57
C ALA A 64 0.03 -23.34 -8.68
N ALA A 65 -1.07 -23.32 -7.93
CA ALA A 65 -1.28 -22.30 -6.92
C ALA A 65 -0.27 -22.46 -5.76
N TYR A 66 0.16 -21.35 -5.18
CA TYR A 66 1.12 -21.32 -4.07
C TYR A 66 0.74 -20.28 -3.02
N ALA A 67 1.25 -20.46 -1.81
CA ALA A 67 1.10 -19.49 -0.72
C ALA A 67 2.11 -18.35 -0.90
N LEU A 68 1.64 -17.12 -0.72
CA LEU A 68 2.46 -15.91 -0.73
C LEU A 68 2.20 -15.12 0.55
N THR A 69 3.28 -14.61 1.14
CA THR A 69 3.21 -13.68 2.27
C THR A 69 3.78 -12.33 1.85
N ILE A 70 3.02 -11.27 2.07
CA ILE A 70 3.46 -9.88 1.86
C ILE A 70 3.61 -9.25 3.24
N THR A 71 4.69 -8.52 3.47
CA THR A 71 4.94 -7.82 4.73
C THR A 71 5.21 -6.34 4.45
N ALA A 72 4.29 -5.48 4.89
CA ALA A 72 4.55 -4.05 4.97
C ALA A 72 5.43 -3.78 6.19
N PRO A 73 6.61 -3.15 6.01
CA PRO A 73 7.56 -2.98 7.10
C PRO A 73 7.11 -1.90 8.09
N ARG A 74 7.50 -2.07 9.35
CA ARG A 74 7.45 -1.03 10.37
C ARG A 74 8.13 0.24 9.85
N GLY A 75 7.51 1.38 10.11
CA GLY A 75 7.99 2.69 9.66
C GLY A 75 7.41 3.14 8.33
N LEU A 76 6.66 2.29 7.63
CA LEU A 76 5.95 2.67 6.41
C LEU A 76 4.97 3.82 6.67
N TYR A 77 5.11 4.88 5.90
CA TYR A 77 4.18 6.01 5.88
C TYR A 77 3.10 5.86 4.79
N THR A 78 1.85 5.81 5.22
CA THR A 78 0.65 5.72 4.38
C THR A 78 -0.24 6.93 4.60
N ASP A 79 -0.81 7.45 3.52
CA ASP A 79 -1.82 8.51 3.58
C ASP A 79 -3.26 7.96 3.49
N LEU A 80 -3.39 6.63 3.36
CA LEU A 80 -4.64 5.89 3.14
C LEU A 80 -5.44 6.42 1.94
N SER A 81 -4.76 7.07 0.98
CA SER A 81 -5.39 7.78 -0.13
C SER A 81 -5.67 6.91 -1.34
N SER A 82 -5.34 5.62 -1.29
CA SER A 82 -5.61 4.65 -2.36
C SER A 82 -7.08 4.58 -2.77
N VAL A 83 -7.99 5.01 -1.91
CA VAL A 83 -9.39 5.25 -2.28
C VAL A 83 -9.55 6.70 -2.77
N PRO A 84 -9.97 6.95 -4.02
CA PRO A 84 -10.30 8.29 -4.48
C PRO A 84 -11.27 9.00 -3.54
N LYS A 85 -11.02 10.27 -3.24
CA LYS A 85 -11.85 11.08 -2.33
C LYS A 85 -13.34 11.09 -2.70
N ALA A 86 -13.67 10.98 -3.98
CA ALA A 86 -15.06 10.88 -4.45
C ALA A 86 -15.78 9.63 -3.89
N LEU A 87 -15.04 8.57 -3.54
CA LEU A 87 -15.58 7.34 -2.96
C LEU A 87 -15.56 7.35 -1.42
N TRP A 88 -14.96 8.37 -0.78
CA TRP A 88 -14.94 8.50 0.69
C TRP A 88 -16.31 8.76 1.31
N PHE A 89 -17.25 9.30 0.53
CA PHE A 89 -18.63 9.49 0.98
C PHE A 89 -19.36 8.14 1.22
N VAL A 90 -18.91 7.07 0.56
CA VAL A 90 -19.59 5.76 0.60
C VAL A 90 -18.82 4.76 1.46
N VAL A 91 -17.49 4.87 1.52
CA VAL A 91 -16.59 4.05 2.33
C VAL A 91 -15.69 5.03 3.05
N GLY A 92 -15.96 5.31 4.33
CA GLY A 92 -15.12 6.22 5.09
C GLY A 92 -13.63 5.83 5.02
N PRO A 93 -12.70 6.80 5.10
CA PRO A 93 -11.26 6.54 4.97
C PRO A 93 -10.72 5.60 6.07
N ILE A 94 -11.44 5.48 7.18
CA ILE A 94 -11.16 4.60 8.31
C ILE A 94 -12.33 3.61 8.42
N GLY A 95 -12.05 2.31 8.28
CA GLY A 95 -13.05 1.25 8.32
C GLY A 95 -12.39 -0.12 8.13
N ASN A 96 -13.20 -1.18 7.96
CA ASN A 96 -12.74 -2.57 7.89
C ASN A 96 -11.75 -2.88 6.75
N GLN A 97 -11.53 -1.94 5.83
CA GLN A 97 -10.58 -2.06 4.72
C GLN A 97 -9.18 -1.49 5.02
N LEU A 98 -8.91 -1.07 6.26
CA LEU A 98 -7.70 -0.36 6.60
C LEU A 98 -6.44 -1.20 6.36
N GLU A 99 -6.46 -2.45 6.83
CA GLU A 99 -5.42 -3.47 6.60
C GLU A 99 -5.05 -3.57 5.13
N ASN A 100 -6.07 -3.64 4.28
CA ASN A 100 -5.93 -3.80 2.85
C ASN A 100 -5.39 -2.54 2.18
N SER A 101 -5.84 -1.36 2.59
CA SER A 101 -5.34 -0.08 2.08
C SER A 101 -3.86 0.11 2.35
N ILE A 102 -3.38 -0.31 3.53
CA ILE A 102 -1.97 -0.20 3.91
C ILE A 102 -1.10 -1.13 3.06
N LEU A 103 -1.51 -2.38 2.87
CA LEU A 103 -0.80 -3.32 2.01
C LEU A 103 -0.81 -2.86 0.54
N HIS A 104 -1.88 -2.23 0.09
CA HIS A 104 -1.96 -1.66 -1.25
C HIS A 104 -1.01 -0.46 -1.44
N ASP A 105 -1.00 0.47 -0.49
CA ASP A 105 -0.06 1.61 -0.48
C ASP A 105 1.40 1.13 -0.46
N TYR A 106 1.70 0.10 0.35
CA TYR A 106 2.99 -0.55 0.38
C TYR A 106 3.38 -1.09 -1.00
N LEU A 107 2.54 -1.91 -1.64
CA LEU A 107 2.81 -2.45 -2.98
C LEU A 107 2.94 -1.35 -4.03
N TYR A 108 2.23 -0.23 -3.90
CA TYR A 108 2.38 0.91 -4.80
C TYR A 108 3.77 1.55 -4.73
N MET A 109 4.52 1.35 -3.64
CA MET A 109 5.87 1.86 -3.44
C MET A 109 6.95 0.79 -3.59
N ALA A 110 6.69 -0.45 -3.15
CA ALA A 110 7.69 -1.51 -3.06
C ALA A 110 8.38 -1.85 -4.39
N TRP A 111 7.71 -1.64 -5.53
CA TRP A 111 8.33 -1.91 -6.83
C TRP A 111 9.57 -1.05 -7.08
N THR A 112 9.64 0.15 -6.48
CA THR A 112 10.74 1.10 -6.66
C THR A 112 12.07 0.61 -6.11
N ASP A 113 12.06 -0.36 -5.21
CA ASP A 113 13.28 -0.95 -4.65
C ASP A 113 13.73 -2.21 -5.42
N HIS A 114 12.85 -2.80 -6.23
CA HIS A 114 13.10 -4.07 -6.91
C HIS A 114 13.19 -3.91 -8.43
N ARG A 115 12.80 -2.76 -8.99
CA ARG A 115 12.74 -2.53 -10.43
C ARG A 115 13.10 -1.10 -10.78
N ASP A 116 13.83 -0.93 -11.88
CA ASP A 116 14.11 0.39 -12.46
C ASP A 116 12.85 1.07 -13.03
N THR A 117 11.87 0.26 -13.43
CA THR A 117 10.62 0.75 -14.04
C THR A 117 9.41 -0.02 -13.54
N ALA A 118 8.31 0.70 -13.38
CA ALA A 118 7.04 0.13 -12.96
C ALA A 118 6.51 -0.89 -13.98
N GLN A 119 6.20 -2.10 -13.51
CA GLN A 119 5.60 -3.13 -14.35
C GLN A 119 4.08 -3.16 -14.20
N ARG A 120 3.41 -3.51 -15.29
CA ARG A 120 1.94 -3.55 -15.31
C ARG A 120 1.40 -4.72 -14.52
N GLU A 121 2.18 -5.79 -14.41
CA GLU A 121 1.93 -6.99 -13.63
C GLU A 121 1.91 -6.69 -12.13
N ASP A 122 2.87 -5.91 -11.62
CA ASP A 122 2.92 -5.48 -10.21
C ASP A 122 1.69 -4.66 -9.82
N TRP A 123 1.33 -3.70 -10.68
CA TRP A 123 0.13 -2.88 -10.50
C TRP A 123 -1.14 -3.72 -10.50
N ARG A 124 -1.28 -4.64 -11.46
CA ARG A 124 -2.41 -5.59 -11.53
C ARG A 124 -2.47 -6.46 -10.29
N PHE A 125 -1.32 -6.88 -9.77
CA PHE A 125 -1.25 -7.69 -8.56
C PHE A 125 -1.72 -6.89 -7.35
N ALA A 126 -1.21 -5.67 -7.16
CA ALA A 126 -1.65 -4.76 -6.10
C ALA A 126 -3.17 -4.53 -6.14
N ASP A 127 -3.73 -4.19 -7.30
CA ASP A 127 -5.18 -3.95 -7.46
C ASP A 127 -6.03 -5.21 -7.21
N LYS A 128 -5.53 -6.39 -7.62
CA LYS A 128 -6.22 -7.67 -7.37
C LYS A 128 -6.23 -8.00 -5.89
N MET A 129 -5.10 -7.82 -5.21
CA MET A 129 -4.99 -8.00 -3.76
C MET A 129 -5.97 -7.05 -3.07
N PHE A 130 -5.98 -5.78 -3.47
CA PHE A 130 -6.92 -4.78 -2.97
C PHE A 130 -8.38 -5.19 -3.16
N ARG A 131 -8.76 -5.69 -4.33
CA ARG A 131 -10.13 -6.17 -4.58
C ARG A 131 -10.51 -7.34 -3.68
N VAL A 132 -9.59 -8.27 -3.41
CA VAL A 132 -9.82 -9.41 -2.53
C VAL A 132 -9.93 -8.96 -1.07
N GLY A 133 -9.08 -8.04 -0.63
CA GLY A 133 -9.17 -7.45 0.71
C GLY A 133 -10.48 -6.70 0.94
N LEU A 134 -10.94 -5.91 -0.03
CA LEU A 134 -12.26 -5.26 0.05
C LEU A 134 -13.40 -6.28 0.23
N LYS A 135 -13.33 -7.43 -0.47
CA LYS A 135 -14.30 -8.52 -0.27
C LYS A 135 -14.23 -9.07 1.16
N LYS A 136 -13.03 -9.30 1.68
CA LYS A 136 -12.78 -9.83 3.03
C LYS A 136 -13.31 -8.86 4.10
N SER A 137 -13.16 -7.56 3.87
CA SER A 137 -13.64 -6.48 4.74
C SER A 137 -15.16 -6.27 4.71
N GLY A 138 -15.90 -7.07 3.93
CA GLY A 138 -17.37 -6.98 3.84
C GLY A 138 -17.88 -5.87 2.93
N VAL A 139 -17.02 -5.26 2.10
CA VAL A 139 -17.45 -4.20 1.16
C VAL A 139 -18.35 -4.81 0.09
N GLY A 140 -19.52 -4.19 -0.11
CA GLY A 140 -20.52 -4.66 -1.06
C GLY A 140 -19.99 -4.77 -2.50
N TRP A 141 -20.57 -5.66 -3.30
CA TRP A 141 -20.10 -5.96 -4.66
C TRP A 141 -20.00 -4.71 -5.56
N LEU A 142 -20.99 -3.82 -5.50
CA LEU A 142 -21.02 -2.56 -6.25
C LEU A 142 -19.88 -1.62 -5.86
N GLN A 143 -19.75 -1.31 -4.56
CA GLN A 143 -18.68 -0.45 -4.04
C GLN A 143 -17.30 -0.99 -4.38
N ARG A 144 -17.06 -2.28 -4.12
CA ARG A 144 -15.79 -2.93 -4.45
C ARG A 144 -15.46 -2.81 -5.93
N SER A 145 -16.46 -2.91 -6.80
CA SER A 145 -16.25 -2.81 -8.25
C SER A 145 -15.89 -1.38 -8.65
N LEU A 146 -16.56 -0.36 -8.09
CA LEU A 146 -16.22 1.05 -8.31
C LEU A 146 -14.80 1.38 -7.81
N MET A 147 -14.45 0.94 -6.60
CA MET A 147 -13.12 1.15 -6.03
C MET A 147 -12.04 0.46 -6.87
N PHE A 148 -12.28 -0.79 -7.27
CA PHE A 148 -11.37 -1.52 -8.14
C PHE A 148 -11.19 -0.83 -9.48
N VAL A 149 -12.27 -0.39 -10.15
CA VAL A 149 -12.17 0.31 -11.45
C VAL A 149 -11.38 1.62 -11.30
N ALA A 150 -11.53 2.32 -10.18
CA ALA A 150 -10.81 3.58 -9.96
C ALA A 150 -9.30 3.37 -9.83
N VAL A 151 -8.85 2.40 -9.02
CA VAL A 151 -7.42 2.07 -8.90
C VAL A 151 -6.89 1.37 -10.15
N HIS A 152 -7.74 0.57 -10.82
CA HIS A 152 -7.45 -0.16 -12.04
C HIS A 152 -7.71 0.65 -13.33
N SER A 153 -7.48 1.96 -13.28
CA SER A 153 -7.69 2.89 -14.40
C SER A 153 -6.37 3.42 -14.97
N CYS A 154 -6.44 4.14 -16.10
CA CYS A 154 -5.28 4.88 -16.63
C CYS A 154 -4.72 5.89 -15.61
N ILE A 155 -5.58 6.45 -14.76
CA ILE A 155 -5.18 7.37 -13.68
C ILE A 155 -4.41 6.60 -12.61
N GLY A 156 -4.95 5.47 -12.16
CA GLY A 156 -4.29 4.61 -11.17
C GLY A 156 -2.94 4.07 -11.66
N TRP A 157 -2.85 3.67 -12.93
CA TRP A 157 -1.57 3.34 -13.58
C TRP A 157 -0.60 4.53 -13.58
N GLY A 158 -1.09 5.74 -13.85
CA GLY A 158 -0.30 6.96 -13.76
C GLY A 158 0.29 7.20 -12.37
N VAL A 159 -0.50 6.96 -11.31
CA VAL A 159 -0.07 7.07 -9.92
C VAL A 159 0.90 5.96 -9.51
N PHE A 160 0.71 4.75 -10.03
CA PHE A 160 1.58 3.60 -9.77
C PHE A 160 2.96 3.81 -10.40
N ARG A 161 2.99 4.18 -11.69
CA ARG A 161 4.25 4.28 -12.46
C ARG A 161 5.09 5.51 -12.10
N THR A 162 4.45 6.60 -11.69
CA THR A 162 5.12 7.87 -11.45
C THR A 162 5.29 8.05 -9.95
N LYS A 163 6.39 7.51 -9.41
CA LYS A 163 6.80 7.74 -8.03
C LYS A 163 8.00 8.69 -8.01
N PRO A 164 7.91 9.85 -7.36
CA PRO A 164 9.02 10.79 -7.30
C PRO A 164 10.06 10.42 -6.23
N TYR A 165 9.84 9.32 -5.50
CA TYR A 165 10.71 8.84 -4.43
C TYR A 165 10.65 7.31 -4.33
N SER A 166 11.72 6.68 -3.81
CA SER A 166 11.77 5.26 -3.48
C SER A 166 10.99 4.93 -2.20
N LEU A 167 10.82 3.63 -1.90
CA LEU A 167 10.26 3.20 -0.62
C LEU A 167 11.20 3.57 0.54
N GLU A 168 12.52 3.48 0.36
CA GLU A 168 13.51 3.96 1.33
C GLU A 168 13.27 5.44 1.68
N GLN A 169 13.21 6.31 0.67
CA GLN A 169 12.95 7.74 0.86
C GLN A 169 11.59 7.97 1.52
N ARG A 170 10.56 7.20 1.13
CA ARG A 170 9.24 7.26 1.76
C ARG A 170 9.29 6.90 3.24
N MET A 171 10.18 6.01 3.67
CA MET A 171 10.34 5.61 5.07
C MET A 171 11.26 6.57 5.84
N ASN A 172 12.32 7.07 5.21
CA ASN A 172 13.38 7.85 5.85
C ASN A 172 13.13 9.36 5.81
N ASP A 173 12.69 9.94 4.69
CA ASP A 173 12.61 11.40 4.53
C ASP A 173 11.42 12.01 5.29
N TRP A 174 10.45 11.19 5.68
CA TRP A 174 9.32 11.61 6.50
C TRP A 174 9.64 11.62 8.00
N LEU A 175 10.65 10.87 8.45
CA LEU A 175 11.08 10.85 9.85
C LEU A 175 11.56 12.23 10.34
N PRO A 176 12.46 12.95 9.61
CA PRO A 176 12.86 14.30 9.99
C PRO A 176 11.66 15.23 10.15
N HIS A 177 10.68 15.19 9.25
CA HIS A 177 9.46 15.99 9.31
C HIS A 177 8.55 15.73 10.51
N LEU A 178 8.84 14.71 11.31
CA LEU A 178 8.09 14.32 12.50
C LEU A 178 8.90 14.49 13.79
N ASP A 179 10.20 14.82 13.69
CA ASP A 179 11.03 15.10 14.85
C ASP A 179 10.66 16.47 15.47
N PRO A 180 10.45 16.56 16.80
CA PRO A 180 10.08 17.81 17.49
C PRO A 180 11.05 18.98 17.35
N GLY A 181 12.25 18.76 16.77
CA GLY A 181 13.28 19.76 16.52
C GLY A 181 13.54 20.07 15.06
N HIS A 182 12.78 19.50 14.11
CA HIS A 182 12.91 19.78 12.68
C HIS A 182 12.03 20.94 12.22
N ASP A 183 11.92 21.98 13.05
CA ASP A 183 11.60 23.31 12.53
C ASP A 183 12.79 23.71 11.65
N ARG A 184 12.53 24.03 10.38
CA ARG A 184 13.56 24.53 9.46
C ARG A 184 14.04 25.90 9.93
N GLY A 185 14.93 25.91 10.93
CA GLY A 185 15.83 27.00 11.23
C GLY A 185 17.04 26.93 10.32
N SER A 186 16.86 27.33 9.05
CA SER A 186 17.92 27.80 8.14
C SER A 186 17.29 28.25 6.82
#